data_AF-A0A0T7A3N8-F1
#
_entry.id   AF-A0A0T7A3N8-F1
#
_cell.length_a   1.000
_cell.length_b   1.000
_cell.length_c   1.000
_cell.angle_alpha   90.00
_cell.angle_beta   90.00
_cell.angle_gamma   90.00
#
_symmetry.space_group_name_H-M   'P 1'
#
loop_
_entity.id
_entity.type
_entity.pdbx_description
1 polymer ?
#
loop_
_entity_poly.entity_id
_entity_poly.type
_entity_poly.pdbx_seq_one_letter_code
_entity_poly.pdbx_strand_id
1 'polypeptide(L)'
;MLAGSPIVSAHANPARLDEARLVQCMLEHTTSDDEVVFKDMIVAALNDDSGALKASLVQLSSLMMNLALTKCEVGMSMLATPQFQAAAELYGRQVGEKLMKKAFEKLN
;
A
#
# COMPACT_ATOMS: atom_id res chain seq x y z
N MET A 1 -22.83 -0.16 -52.06
CA MET A 1 -21.97 0.97 -51.63
C MET A 1 -21.96 0.97 -50.10
N LEU A 2 -20.79 1.27 -49.52
CA LEU A 2 -20.32 0.86 -48.19
C LEU A 2 -21.11 1.48 -47.03
N ALA A 3 -21.51 0.66 -46.05
CA ALA A 3 -21.98 1.10 -44.74
C ALA A 3 -20.77 1.55 -43.91
N GLY A 4 -20.73 2.83 -43.54
CA GLY A 4 -19.71 3.37 -42.65
C GLY A 4 -20.05 3.07 -41.20
N SER A 5 -19.29 2.17 -40.57
CA SER A 5 -19.35 1.94 -39.13
C SER A 5 -18.75 3.13 -38.38
N PRO A 6 -19.38 3.65 -37.31
CA PRO A 6 -18.76 4.66 -36.48
C PRO A 6 -17.63 4.01 -35.67
N ILE A 7 -16.41 4.52 -35.83
CA ILE A 7 -15.28 4.18 -34.96
C ILE A 7 -15.56 4.89 -33.63
N VAL A 8 -16.10 4.15 -32.67
CA VAL A 8 -16.11 4.60 -31.27
C VAL A 8 -14.68 4.46 -30.78
N SER A 9 -13.92 5.56 -30.83
CA SER A 9 -12.65 5.67 -30.10
C SER A 9 -12.96 5.68 -28.60
N ALA A 10 -13.03 4.48 -28.02
CA ALA A 10 -12.94 4.28 -26.58
C ALA A 10 -11.54 4.73 -26.15
N HIS A 11 -11.41 6.01 -25.81
CA HIS A 11 -10.28 6.48 -25.03
C HIS A 11 -10.47 5.82 -23.65
N ALA A 12 -9.82 4.68 -23.45
CA ALA A 12 -9.73 4.05 -22.14
C ALA A 12 -9.10 5.11 -21.23
N ASN A 13 -9.92 5.72 -20.37
CA ASN A 13 -9.42 6.51 -19.26
C ASN A 13 -8.44 5.58 -18.53
N PRO A 14 -7.16 5.96 -18.33
CA PRO A 14 -6.24 5.10 -17.58
C PRO A 14 -6.96 4.76 -16.28
N ALA A 15 -7.18 3.46 -16.05
CA ALA A 15 -8.02 2.99 -14.97
C ALA A 15 -7.58 3.71 -13.70
N ARG A 16 -8.44 4.57 -13.14
CA ARG A 16 -8.13 5.29 -11.91
C ARG A 16 -7.77 4.25 -10.86
N LEU A 17 -6.72 4.53 -10.08
CA LEU A 17 -6.35 3.65 -8.98
C LEU A 17 -7.53 3.54 -8.02
N ASP A 18 -8.04 2.33 -7.85
CA ASP A 18 -9.05 2.04 -6.83
C ASP A 18 -8.31 1.82 -5.50
N GLU A 19 -8.39 2.83 -4.63
CA GLU A 19 -7.67 2.85 -3.35
C GLU A 19 -8.07 1.67 -2.45
N ALA A 20 -9.37 1.36 -2.38
CA ALA A 20 -9.88 0.29 -1.52
C ALA A 20 -9.41 -1.08 -2.03
N ARG A 21 -9.47 -1.29 -3.35
CA ARG A 21 -8.96 -2.52 -3.96
C ARG A 21 -7.45 -2.67 -3.80
N LEU A 22 -6.69 -1.58 -3.91
CA LEU A 22 -5.25 -1.60 -3.69
C LEU A 22 -4.91 -1.97 -2.24
N VAL A 23 -5.54 -1.30 -1.27
CA VAL A 23 -5.31 -1.58 0.16
C VAL A 23 -5.61 -3.04 0.48
N GLN A 24 -6.75 -3.55 0.00
CA GLN A 24 -7.13 -4.94 0.20
C GLN A 24 -6.08 -5.90 -0.37
N CYS A 25 -5.63 -5.66 -1.61
CA CYS A 25 -4.58 -6.47 -2.23
C CYS A 25 -3.27 -6.43 -1.43
N MET A 26 -2.83 -5.24 -0.98
CA MET A 26 -1.60 -5.11 -0.20
C MET A 26 -1.70 -5.87 1.13
N LEU A 27 -2.85 -5.81 1.81
CA LEU A 27 -3.10 -6.58 3.03
C LEU A 27 -3.05 -8.09 2.82
N GLU A 28 -3.67 -8.59 1.74
CA GLU A 28 -3.67 -10.02 1.40
C GLU A 28 -2.26 -10.56 1.12
N HIS A 29 -1.38 -9.70 0.60
CA HIS A 29 0.01 -10.05 0.31
C HIS A 29 1.00 -9.68 1.41
N THR A 30 0.55 -9.05 2.51
CA THR A 30 1.40 -8.73 3.66
C THR A 30 1.72 -9.98 4.46
N THR A 31 3.00 -10.32 4.55
CA THR A 31 3.51 -11.46 5.29
C THR A 31 3.85 -11.13 6.74
N SER A 32 4.20 -12.14 7.53
CA SER A 32 4.71 -11.95 8.90
C SER A 32 6.03 -11.17 8.94
N ASP A 33 6.88 -11.30 7.92
CA ASP A 33 8.15 -10.58 7.82
C ASP A 33 7.90 -9.11 7.47
N ASP A 34 6.93 -8.85 6.59
CA ASP A 34 6.46 -7.49 6.30
C ASP A 34 5.93 -6.80 7.56
N GLU A 35 5.16 -7.54 8.39
CA GLU A 35 4.68 -7.05 9.69
C GLU A 35 5.81 -6.68 10.67
N VAL A 36 7.02 -7.25 10.54
CA VAL A 36 8.18 -6.87 11.37
C VAL A 36 8.61 -5.44 11.06
N VAL A 37 8.68 -5.07 9.78
CA VAL A 37 9.04 -3.70 9.34
C VAL A 37 8.08 -2.67 9.94
N PHE A 38 6.78 -2.99 9.98
CA PHE A 38 5.78 -2.15 10.64
C PHE A 38 5.99 -2.03 12.15
N LYS A 39 6.28 -3.14 12.84
CA LYS A 39 6.57 -3.12 14.28
C LYS A 39 7.79 -2.27 14.59
N ASP A 40 8.86 -2.42 13.81
CA ASP A 40 10.11 -1.68 14.02
C ASP A 40 9.88 -0.18 13.87
N MET A 41 9.10 0.25 12.87
CA MET A 41 8.68 1.63 12.72
C MET A 41 7.84 2.11 13.92
N ILE A 42 6.84 1.35 14.35
CA ILE A 42 5.99 1.73 15.51
C ILE A 42 6.83 1.87 16.78
N VAL A 43 7.71 0.90 17.05
CA VAL A 43 8.59 0.91 18.23
C VAL A 43 9.56 2.08 18.18
N ALA A 44 10.17 2.35 17.03
CA ALA A 44 11.05 3.49 16.86
C ALA A 44 10.32 4.83 17.10
N ALA A 45 9.09 4.97 16.58
CA ALA A 45 8.26 6.14 16.81
C ALA A 45 7.87 6.31 18.29
N LEU A 46 7.50 5.22 18.98
CA LEU A 46 7.15 5.25 20.40
C LEU A 46 8.34 5.57 21.32
N ASN A 47 9.56 5.24 20.89
CA ASN A 47 10.79 5.49 21.64
C ASN A 47 11.45 6.84 21.29
N ASP A 48 10.82 7.67 20.45
CA ASP A 48 11.41 8.91 19.92
C ASP A 48 12.79 8.71 19.25
N ASP A 49 13.08 7.50 18.75
CA ASP A 49 14.34 7.16 18.08
C ASP A 49 14.28 7.59 16.61
N SER A 50 14.62 8.86 16.36
CA SER A 50 14.63 9.43 15.01
C SER A 50 15.53 8.69 14.01
N GLY A 51 16.61 8.04 14.49
CA GLY A 51 17.54 7.30 13.65
C GLY A 51 16.92 5.99 13.15
N ALA A 52 16.38 5.20 14.09
CA ALA A 52 15.66 3.97 13.78
C ALA A 52 14.36 4.24 13.01
N LEU A 53 13.66 5.33 13.32
CA LEU A 53 12.44 5.73 12.61
C LEU A 53 12.73 6.04 11.15
N LYS A 54 13.79 6.80 10.86
CA LYS A 54 14.18 7.09 9.47
C LYS A 54 14.53 5.80 8.70
N ALA A 55 15.28 4.90 9.31
CA ALA A 55 15.66 3.63 8.68
C ALA A 55 14.45 2.74 8.38
N SER A 56 13.55 2.59 9.35
CA SER A 56 12.32 1.80 9.21
C SER A 56 11.35 2.40 8.20
N LEU A 57 11.24 3.73 8.10
CA LEU A 57 10.44 4.40 7.07
C LEU A 57 10.93 4.12 5.65
N VAL A 58 12.25 4.05 5.43
CA VAL A 58 12.83 3.70 4.12
C VAL A 58 12.50 2.26 3.75
N GLN A 59 12.61 1.34 4.71
CA GLN A 59 12.24 -0.08 4.51
C GLN A 59 10.75 -0.23 4.24
N LEU A 60 9.91 0.43 5.03
CA LEU A 60 8.46 0.42 4.88
C LEU A 60 8.04 0.97 3.51
N SER A 61 8.65 2.07 3.07
CA SER A 61 8.39 2.64 1.74
C SER A 61 8.75 1.64 0.63
N SER A 62 9.90 0.97 0.75
CA SER A 62 10.35 -0.04 -0.20
C SER A 62 9.41 -1.25 -0.26
N LEU A 63 8.96 -1.71 0.90
CA LEU A 63 7.97 -2.77 1.03
C LEU A 63 6.64 -2.41 0.37
N MET A 64 6.09 -1.23 0.65
CA MET A 64 4.83 -0.77 0.07
C MET A 64 4.91 -0.65 -1.45
N MET A 65 6.01 -0.08 -1.96
CA MET A 65 6.24 -0.01 -3.41
C MET A 65 6.36 -1.41 -4.03
N ASN A 66 7.09 -2.32 -3.40
CA ASN A 66 7.25 -3.68 -3.91
C ASN A 66 5.91 -4.44 -3.94
N LEU A 67 5.10 -4.35 -2.88
CA LEU A 67 3.75 -4.92 -2.86
C LEU A 67 2.89 -4.33 -3.99
N ALA A 68 2.86 -3.01 -4.10
CA ALA A 68 2.07 -2.32 -5.11
C ALA A 68 2.45 -2.74 -6.54
N LEU A 69 3.74 -2.72 -6.86
CA LEU A 69 4.25 -2.99 -8.21
C LEU A 69 4.19 -4.47 -8.58
N THR A 70 4.54 -5.36 -7.65
CA THR A 70 4.78 -6.78 -7.96
C THR A 70 3.64 -7.70 -7.60
N LYS A 71 2.77 -7.29 -6.67
CA LYS A 71 1.63 -8.10 -6.19
C LYS A 71 0.28 -7.50 -6.57
N CYS A 72 0.18 -6.17 -6.60
CA CYS A 72 -1.08 -5.47 -6.83
C CYS A 72 -1.19 -4.77 -8.19
N GLU A 73 -0.25 -5.07 -9.11
CA GLU A 73 -0.27 -4.63 -10.50
C GLU A 73 -0.38 -3.10 -10.67
N VAL A 74 0.09 -2.34 -9.68
CA VAL A 74 0.13 -0.88 -9.77
C VAL A 74 1.22 -0.49 -10.75
N GLY A 75 0.88 0.35 -11.73
CA GLY A 75 1.87 0.90 -12.67
C GLY A 75 2.83 1.87 -11.97
N MET A 76 4.10 1.90 -12.39
CA MET A 76 5.13 2.78 -11.81
C MET A 76 4.72 4.27 -11.79
N SER A 77 4.02 4.74 -12.82
CA SER A 77 3.50 6.11 -12.90
C SER A 77 2.45 6.43 -11.84
N MET A 78 1.76 5.42 -11.30
CA MET A 78 0.70 5.58 -10.32
C MET A 78 1.26 5.78 -8.90
N LEU A 79 2.52 5.39 -8.64
CA LEU A 79 3.13 5.53 -7.31
C LEU A 79 3.31 6.99 -6.87
N ALA A 80 3.39 7.93 -7.82
CA ALA A 80 3.48 9.36 -7.54
C ALA A 80 2.09 10.04 -7.41
N THR A 81 1.00 9.28 -7.51
CA THR A 81 -0.35 9.85 -7.49
C THR A 81 -0.84 10.06 -6.06
N PRO A 82 -1.66 11.10 -5.81
CA PRO A 82 -2.31 11.29 -4.51
C PRO A 82 -3.14 10.08 -4.06
N GLN A 83 -3.73 9.34 -5.00
CA GLN A 83 -4.50 8.14 -4.72
C GLN A 83 -3.61 7.04 -4.13
N PHE A 84 -2.40 6.87 -4.68
CA PHE A 84 -1.47 5.90 -4.13
C PHE A 84 -1.02 6.30 -2.72
N GLN A 85 -0.76 7.58 -2.47
CA GLN A 85 -0.43 8.06 -1.13
C GLN A 85 -1.58 7.81 -0.14
N ALA A 86 -2.82 8.12 -0.51
CA ALA A 86 -4.00 7.85 0.32
C ALA A 86 -4.16 6.35 0.62
N ALA A 87 -3.97 5.49 -0.39
CA ALA A 87 -3.98 4.04 -0.22
C ALA A 87 -2.85 3.54 0.70
N ALA A 88 -1.63 4.08 0.56
CA ALA A 88 -0.49 3.72 1.40
C ALA A 88 -0.73 4.12 2.88
N GLU A 89 -1.29 5.31 3.12
CA GLU A 89 -1.66 5.76 4.46
C GLU A 89 -2.76 4.88 5.08
N LEU A 90 -3.79 4.52 4.31
CA LEU A 90 -4.86 3.63 4.78
C LEU A 90 -4.34 2.22 5.06
N TYR A 91 -3.51 1.68 4.16
CA TYR A 91 -2.85 0.38 4.33
C TYR A 91 -2.01 0.35 5.62
N GLY A 92 -1.16 1.35 5.83
CA GLY A 92 -0.32 1.40 7.03
C GLY A 92 -1.13 1.48 8.33
N ARG A 93 -2.25 2.21 8.32
CA ARG A 93 -3.18 2.26 9.45
C ARG A 93 -3.81 0.90 9.75
N GLN A 94 -4.31 0.20 8.73
CA GLN A 94 -4.95 -1.12 8.90
C GLN A 94 -3.96 -2.18 9.38
N VAL A 95 -2.71 -2.16 8.90
CA VAL A 95 -1.66 -3.03 9.45
C VAL A 95 -1.36 -2.67 10.91
N GLY A 96 -1.26 -1.38 11.24
CA GLY A 96 -1.07 -0.92 12.62
C GLY A 96 -2.18 -1.39 13.57
N GLU A 97 -3.45 -1.25 13.17
CA GLU A 97 -4.61 -1.74 13.94
C GLU A 97 -4.55 -3.25 14.15
N LYS A 98 -4.25 -4.02 13.09
CA LYS A 98 -4.07 -5.48 13.16
C LYS A 98 -2.97 -5.86 14.16
N LEU A 99 -1.82 -5.17 14.11
CA LEU A 99 -0.70 -5.43 15.01
C LEU A 99 -1.04 -5.11 16.47
N MET A 100 -1.73 -4.00 16.71
CA MET A 100 -2.16 -3.62 18.05
C MET A 100 -3.17 -4.62 18.61
N LYS A 101 -4.14 -5.06 17.80
CA LYS A 101 -5.07 -6.12 18.18
C LYS A 101 -4.33 -7.41 18.57
N LYS A 102 -3.39 -7.87 17.73
CA LYS A 102 -2.54 -9.04 18.03
C LYS A 102 -1.74 -8.88 19.33
N ALA A 103 -1.30 -7.67 19.66
CA ALA A 103 -0.57 -7.41 20.89
C ALA A 103 -1.49 -7.57 22.12
N PHE A 104 -2.69 -7.00 22.07
CA PHE A 104 -3.67 -7.12 23.16
C PHE A 104 -4.20 -8.55 23.33
N GLU A 105 -4.33 -9.33 22.25
CA GLU A 105 -4.72 -10.74 22.31
C GLU A 105 -3.75 -11.58 23.15
N LYS A 106 -2.48 -11.18 23.30
CA LYS A 106 -1.49 -11.88 24.13
C LYS A 106 -1.62 -11.63 25.64
N LEU A 107 -2.49 -10.71 26.05
CA LEU A 107 -2.74 -10.42 27.47
C LEU A 107 -3.80 -11.36 28.08
N ASN A 108 -4.49 -12.13 27.23
CA ASN A 108 -5.48 -13.13 27.60
C ASN A 108 -4.89 -14.53 27.54
#